data_AF-A0A0D0BV75-F1
#
_entry.id   AF-A0A0D0BV75-F1
#
_cell.length_a   1.000
_cell.length_b   1.000
_cell.length_c   1.000
_cell.angle_alpha   90.00
_cell.angle_beta   90.00
_cell.angle_gamma   90.00
#
_symmetry.space_group_name_H-M   'P 1'
#
loop_
_entity.id
_entity.type
_entity.pdbx_description
1 polymer ?
#
loop_
_entity_poly.entity_id
_entity_poly.type
_entity_poly.pdbx_seq_one_letter_code
_entity_poly.pdbx_strand_id
1 'polypeptide(L)'
;MPSNHPINPSSTLVGLPPLSASAQAQLEQVIKKLPKSYKNPPIWDLSQPHLLVHWLEALELIFDGAAVTEEQLKIKFALDWVSFPMKDILISFSSVTTPNWKNFKRDLKTLFPDTINNEQGSIYKIEEIIDWITPIMLHTREKLHLYNIVFEREVSKLQTEPSVIMNRDAVHMYIMLFAEEA
;
A
#
# COMPACT_ATOMS: atom_id res chain seq x y z
N MET A 1 -25.83 -1.80 -5.22
CA MET A 1 -25.30 -2.70 -6.28
C MET A 1 -23.99 -2.11 -6.77
N PRO A 2 -22.86 -2.84 -6.74
CA PRO A 2 -21.61 -2.25 -7.21
C PRO A 2 -21.60 -2.26 -8.73
N SER A 3 -21.37 -1.08 -9.31
CA SER A 3 -21.31 -0.83 -10.74
C SER A 3 -20.05 -1.48 -11.31
N ASN A 4 -20.22 -2.49 -12.17
CA ASN A 4 -19.13 -3.05 -12.98
C ASN A 4 -18.76 -2.02 -14.06
N HIS A 5 -17.80 -1.15 -13.77
CA HIS A 5 -17.14 -0.38 -14.83
C HIS A 5 -16.10 -1.26 -15.52
N PRO A 6 -16.18 -1.47 -16.84
CA PRO A 6 -15.12 -2.15 -17.57
C PRO A 6 -13.89 -1.23 -17.60
N ILE A 7 -12.75 -1.73 -17.13
CA ILE A 7 -11.47 -1.05 -17.26
C ILE A 7 -11.18 -0.91 -18.76
N ASN A 8 -11.30 0.32 -19.25
CA ASN A 8 -10.95 0.69 -20.62
C ASN A 8 -9.41 0.63 -20.74
N PRO A 9 -8.84 -0.23 -21.62
CA PRO A 9 -7.39 -0.33 -21.80
C PRO A 9 -6.76 0.92 -22.46
N SER A 10 -7.58 1.92 -22.83
CA SER A 10 -7.16 3.16 -23.47
C SER A 10 -7.54 4.39 -22.63
N SER A 11 -7.08 4.48 -21.39
CA SER A 11 -7.10 5.76 -20.65
C SER A 11 -5.82 6.52 -20.96
N THR A 12 -5.83 7.25 -22.07
CA THR A 12 -4.79 8.22 -22.43
C THR A 12 -4.94 9.41 -21.49
N LEU A 13 -4.34 9.31 -20.30
CA LEU A 13 -4.19 10.48 -19.42
C LEU A 13 -3.18 11.43 -20.05
N VAL A 14 -3.62 12.67 -20.25
CA VAL A 14 -2.83 13.78 -20.78
C VAL A 14 -1.60 13.97 -19.89
N GLY A 15 -0.40 13.73 -20.44
CA GLY A 15 0.88 14.04 -19.76
C GLY A 15 1.85 12.87 -19.57
N LEU A 16 1.44 11.61 -19.80
CA LEU A 16 2.38 10.48 -19.75
C LEU A 16 3.18 10.36 -21.06
N PRO A 17 4.52 10.14 -20.99
CA PRO A 17 5.30 9.87 -22.18
C PRO A 17 4.83 8.57 -22.86
N PRO A 18 4.78 8.54 -24.20
CA PRO A 18 4.41 7.33 -24.93
C PRO A 18 5.36 6.18 -24.60
N LEU A 19 4.83 4.96 -24.59
CA LEU A 19 5.65 3.76 -24.38
C LEU A 19 6.70 3.65 -25.49
N SER A 20 7.92 3.26 -25.11
CA SER A 20 8.96 2.88 -26.06
C SER A 20 8.54 1.63 -26.84
N ALA A 21 9.14 1.41 -28.01
CA ALA A 21 8.87 0.21 -28.81
C ALA A 21 9.18 -1.09 -28.05
N SER A 22 10.22 -1.10 -27.22
CA SER A 22 10.56 -2.26 -26.38
C SER A 22 9.55 -2.49 -25.25
N ALA A 23 9.11 -1.42 -24.57
CA ALA A 23 8.08 -1.49 -23.55
C ALA A 23 6.74 -1.98 -24.12
N GLN A 24 6.39 -1.55 -25.33
CA GLN A 24 5.16 -1.99 -26.01
C GLN A 24 5.23 -3.47 -26.43
N ALA A 25 6.37 -3.92 -26.97
CA ALA A 25 6.59 -5.33 -27.28
C ALA A 25 6.57 -6.22 -26.02
N GLN A 26 7.13 -5.74 -24.90
CA GLN A 26 7.07 -6.48 -23.64
C GLN A 26 5.64 -6.51 -23.06
N LEU A 27 4.89 -5.41 -23.15
CA LEU A 27 3.49 -5.35 -22.69
C LEU A 27 2.63 -6.46 -23.33
N GLU A 28 2.77 -6.70 -24.63
CA GLU A 28 2.03 -7.77 -25.34
C GLU A 28 2.36 -9.17 -24.81
N GLN A 29 3.59 -9.40 -24.38
CA GLN A 29 4.02 -10.66 -23.78
C GLN A 29 3.54 -10.79 -22.33
N VAL A 30 3.60 -9.69 -21.57
CA VAL A 30 3.26 -9.62 -20.15
C VAL A 30 1.76 -9.77 -19.95
N ILE A 31 0.91 -9.19 -20.79
CA ILE A 31 -0.56 -9.34 -20.72
C ILE A 31 -0.99 -10.82 -20.74
N LYS A 32 -0.25 -11.68 -21.45
CA LYS A 32 -0.53 -13.12 -21.51
C LYS A 32 -0.11 -13.89 -20.25
N LYS A 33 0.89 -13.37 -19.52
CA LYS A 33 1.51 -14.02 -18.35
C LYS A 33 0.96 -13.49 -17.02
N LEU A 34 0.43 -12.28 -17.00
CA LEU A 34 -0.15 -11.70 -15.81
C LEU A 34 -1.28 -12.60 -15.29
N PRO A 35 -1.27 -12.95 -13.99
CA PRO A 35 -2.35 -13.73 -13.41
C PRO A 35 -3.69 -13.01 -13.61
N LYS A 36 -4.80 -13.77 -13.64
CA LYS A 36 -6.17 -13.23 -13.81
C LYS A 36 -6.51 -12.11 -12.81
N SER A 37 -5.77 -12.03 -11.71
CA SER A 37 -5.79 -10.94 -10.72
C SER A 37 -5.42 -9.57 -11.28
N TYR A 38 -4.90 -9.44 -12.51
CA TYR A 38 -4.78 -8.13 -13.18
C TYR A 38 -6.14 -7.43 -13.37
N LYS A 39 -7.26 -8.17 -13.32
CA LYS A 39 -8.62 -7.60 -13.27
C LYS A 39 -8.92 -6.88 -11.95
N ASN A 40 -8.31 -7.34 -10.85
CA ASN A 40 -8.45 -6.78 -9.50
C ASN A 40 -7.04 -6.48 -8.97
N PRO A 41 -6.35 -5.48 -9.52
CA PRO A 41 -5.00 -5.16 -9.09
C PRO A 41 -4.99 -4.73 -7.62
N PRO A 42 -3.84 -4.85 -6.93
CA PRO A 42 -3.70 -4.23 -5.62
C PRO A 42 -3.76 -2.72 -5.83
N ILE A 43 -4.90 -2.10 -5.53
CA ILE A 43 -5.06 -0.64 -5.61
C ILE A 43 -4.56 -0.05 -4.31
N TRP A 44 -3.65 0.92 -4.41
CA TRP A 44 -3.22 1.72 -3.27
C TRP A 44 -3.71 3.15 -3.35
N ASP A 45 -4.11 3.71 -2.22
CA ASP A 45 -4.59 5.09 -2.11
C ASP A 45 -4.23 5.75 -0.77
N LEU A 46 -4.60 7.03 -0.65
CA LEU A 46 -4.32 7.87 0.51
C LEU A 46 -5.12 7.49 1.76
N SER A 47 -6.14 6.63 1.67
CA SER A 47 -6.87 6.17 2.85
C SER A 47 -6.06 5.16 3.67
N GLN A 48 -5.06 4.51 3.05
CA GLN A 48 -4.23 3.49 3.69
C GLN A 48 -2.74 3.70 3.35
N PRO A 49 -2.14 4.85 3.73
CA PRO A 49 -0.75 5.15 3.42
C PRO A 49 0.21 4.11 4.02
N HIS A 50 -0.10 3.58 5.20
CA HIS A 50 0.70 2.55 5.89
C HIS A 50 0.89 1.24 5.09
N LEU A 51 0.06 0.98 4.08
CA LEU A 51 0.19 -0.19 3.18
C LEU A 51 1.13 0.05 1.99
N LEU A 52 1.70 1.24 1.82
CA LEU A 52 2.54 1.58 0.69
C LEU A 52 3.69 0.57 0.48
N VAL A 53 4.36 0.16 1.56
CA VAL A 53 5.48 -0.80 1.48
C VAL A 53 4.99 -2.17 1.00
N HIS A 54 3.90 -2.67 1.57
CA HIS A 54 3.29 -3.95 1.17
C HIS A 54 2.79 -3.92 -0.27
N TRP A 55 2.24 -2.79 -0.70
CA TRP A 55 1.85 -2.59 -2.09
C TRP A 55 3.05 -2.65 -3.02
N LEU A 56 4.15 -1.94 -2.70
CA LEU A 56 5.39 -1.99 -3.48
C LEU A 56 6.00 -3.40 -3.56
N GLU A 57 5.97 -4.17 -2.47
CA GLU A 57 6.42 -5.57 -2.44
C GLU A 57 5.55 -6.45 -3.34
N ALA A 58 4.23 -6.29 -3.30
CA ALA A 58 3.32 -7.01 -4.17
C ALA A 58 3.58 -6.71 -5.66
N LEU A 59 3.90 -5.46 -5.99
CA LEU A 59 4.27 -5.08 -7.36
C LEU A 59 5.53 -5.79 -7.84
N GLU A 60 6.58 -5.85 -7.01
CA GLU A 60 7.82 -6.55 -7.37
C GLU A 60 7.56 -8.03 -7.63
N LEU A 61 6.80 -8.70 -6.76
CA LEU A 61 6.45 -10.12 -6.95
C LEU A 61 5.68 -10.35 -8.26
N ILE A 62 4.77 -9.44 -8.62
CA ILE A 62 4.04 -9.51 -9.89
C ILE A 62 4.98 -9.29 -11.08
N PHE A 63 5.87 -8.29 -10.99
CA PHE A 63 6.80 -7.97 -12.06
C PHE A 63 7.80 -9.10 -12.29
N ASP A 64 8.33 -9.69 -11.23
CA ASP A 64 9.23 -10.84 -11.31
C ASP A 64 8.51 -12.06 -11.90
N GLY A 65 7.29 -12.36 -11.41
CA GLY A 65 6.48 -13.47 -11.91
C GLY A 65 6.07 -13.33 -13.38
N ALA A 66 5.85 -12.11 -13.86
CA ALA A 66 5.51 -11.81 -15.25
C ALA A 66 6.73 -11.49 -16.14
N ALA A 67 7.94 -11.49 -15.58
CA ALA A 67 9.19 -11.10 -16.24
C ALA A 67 9.14 -9.68 -16.86
N VAL A 68 8.62 -8.72 -16.11
CA VAL A 68 8.60 -7.29 -16.48
C VAL A 68 9.98 -6.69 -16.19
N THR A 69 10.72 -6.35 -17.23
CA THR A 69 12.07 -5.78 -17.10
C THR A 69 12.12 -4.31 -17.50
N GLU A 70 11.15 -3.84 -18.27
CA GLU A 70 11.10 -2.46 -18.75
C GLU A 70 10.63 -1.53 -17.64
N GLU A 71 11.51 -0.61 -17.24
CA GLU A 71 11.27 0.36 -16.16
C GLU A 71 10.03 1.24 -16.44
N GLN A 72 9.85 1.64 -17.71
CA GLN A 72 8.68 2.39 -18.15
C GLN A 72 7.38 1.60 -17.97
N LEU A 73 7.44 0.29 -18.18
CA LEU A 73 6.29 -0.60 -18.03
C LEU A 73 5.95 -0.84 -16.56
N LYS A 74 6.95 -1.01 -15.69
CA LYS A 74 6.75 -1.08 -14.22
C LYS A 74 6.05 0.17 -13.69
N ILE A 75 6.52 1.34 -14.10
CA ILE A 75 5.94 2.63 -13.70
C ILE A 75 4.52 2.79 -14.25
N LYS A 76 4.27 2.40 -15.51
CA LYS A 76 2.92 2.41 -16.07
C LYS A 76 1.97 1.57 -15.23
N PHE A 77 2.35 0.34 -14.88
CA PHE A 77 1.52 -0.52 -14.03
C PHE A 77 1.29 0.09 -12.66
N ALA A 78 2.33 0.59 -12.00
CA ALA A 78 2.19 1.27 -10.72
C ALA A 78 1.19 2.45 -10.79
N LEU A 79 1.27 3.28 -11.82
CA LEU A 79 0.33 4.40 -12.03
C LEU A 79 -1.10 3.95 -12.37
N ASP A 80 -1.27 2.80 -13.02
CA ASP A 80 -2.59 2.22 -13.30
C ASP A 80 -3.20 1.54 -12.05
N TRP A 81 -2.39 1.29 -11.01
CA TRP A 81 -2.74 0.57 -9.79
C TRP A 81 -2.71 1.42 -8.53
N VAL A 82 -2.81 2.73 -8.71
CA VAL A 82 -3.12 3.69 -7.64
C VAL A 82 -4.46 4.34 -7.91
N SER A 83 -5.07 4.95 -6.89
CA SER A 83 -6.27 5.76 -7.09
C SER A 83 -6.02 6.94 -8.04
N PHE A 84 -7.08 7.42 -8.68
CA PHE A 84 -7.00 8.56 -9.60
C PHE A 84 -6.35 9.81 -8.96
N PRO A 85 -6.72 10.24 -7.73
CA PRO A 85 -6.06 11.39 -7.09
C PRO A 85 -4.55 11.16 -6.85
N MET A 86 -4.16 9.94 -6.51
CA MET A 86 -2.75 9.60 -6.33
C MET A 86 -2.01 9.66 -7.67
N LYS A 87 -2.63 9.14 -8.74
CA LYS A 87 -2.05 9.14 -10.07
C LYS A 87 -1.68 10.56 -10.52
N ASP A 88 -2.55 11.55 -10.31
CA ASP A 88 -2.31 12.96 -10.65
C ASP A 88 -1.10 13.56 -9.92
N ILE A 89 -0.84 13.11 -8.68
CA ILE A 89 0.36 13.50 -7.93
C ILE A 89 1.60 12.85 -8.55
N LEU A 90 1.54 11.54 -8.79
CA LEU A 90 2.70 10.74 -9.19
C LEU A 90 3.16 11.01 -10.63
N ILE A 91 2.28 11.41 -11.54
CA ILE A 91 2.67 11.75 -12.93
C ILE A 91 3.69 12.89 -13.00
N SER A 92 3.77 13.74 -11.96
CA SER A 92 4.73 14.84 -11.88
C SER A 92 6.16 14.40 -11.53
N PHE A 93 6.37 13.15 -11.13
CA PHE A 93 7.68 12.66 -10.72
C PHE A 93 8.66 12.63 -11.90
N SER A 94 9.89 13.07 -11.65
CA SER A 94 10.98 12.96 -12.63
C SER A 94 11.24 11.52 -13.06
N SER A 95 10.99 10.55 -12.18
CA SER A 95 11.09 9.12 -12.49
C SER A 95 10.01 8.64 -13.46
N VAL A 96 8.91 9.38 -13.66
CA VAL A 96 7.88 9.06 -14.66
C VAL A 96 8.28 9.59 -16.04
N THR A 97 8.83 10.81 -16.10
CA THR A 97 9.30 11.41 -17.36
C THR A 97 10.60 10.77 -17.85
N THR A 98 11.49 10.39 -16.93
CA THR A 98 12.69 9.58 -17.19
C THR A 98 12.56 8.27 -16.42
N PRO A 99 11.96 7.22 -17.04
CA PRO A 99 11.59 5.98 -16.38
C PRO A 99 12.72 5.37 -15.54
N ASN A 100 12.52 5.35 -14.23
CA ASN A 100 13.44 4.73 -13.28
C ASN A 100 12.65 4.24 -12.06
N TRP A 101 12.40 2.93 -12.00
CA TRP A 101 11.61 2.27 -10.98
C TRP A 101 12.21 2.43 -9.58
N LYS A 102 13.54 2.36 -9.47
CA LYS A 102 14.24 2.56 -8.19
C LYS A 102 13.99 3.98 -7.65
N ASN A 103 14.11 4.99 -8.49
CA ASN A 103 13.84 6.39 -8.12
C ASN A 103 12.36 6.61 -7.82
N PHE A 104 11.47 6.04 -8.63
CA PHE A 104 10.02 6.10 -8.39
C PHE A 104 9.65 5.58 -7.01
N LYS A 105 10.14 4.39 -6.62
CA LYS A 105 9.93 3.83 -5.28
C LYS A 105 10.50 4.72 -4.17
N ARG A 106 11.70 5.29 -4.38
CA ARG A 106 12.36 6.18 -3.41
C ARG A 106 11.56 7.46 -3.20
N ASP A 107 11.15 8.13 -4.29
CA ASP A 107 10.37 9.35 -4.26
C ASP A 107 8.99 9.11 -3.62
N LEU A 108 8.35 7.98 -3.97
CA LEU A 108 7.08 7.58 -3.39
C LEU A 108 7.18 7.32 -1.89
N LYS A 109 8.22 6.62 -1.44
CA LYS A 109 8.51 6.43 -0.01
C LYS A 109 8.77 7.77 0.70
N THR A 110 9.43 8.73 0.03
CA THR A 110 9.74 10.05 0.60
C THR A 110 8.48 10.90 0.83
N LEU A 111 7.43 10.72 0.03
CA LEU A 111 6.13 11.37 0.28
C LEU A 111 5.42 10.84 1.54
N PHE A 112 5.74 9.61 1.95
CA PHE A 112 5.08 8.94 3.08
C PHE A 112 6.13 8.38 4.06
N PRO A 113 6.94 9.23 4.71
CA PRO A 113 8.05 8.79 5.54
C PRO A 113 7.62 7.88 6.70
N ASP A 114 6.44 8.11 7.27
CA ASP A 114 5.88 7.33 8.39
C ASP A 114 5.52 5.88 7.99
N THR A 115 5.42 5.61 6.69
CA THR A 115 5.12 4.30 6.12
C THR A 115 6.38 3.45 5.96
N ILE A 116 7.55 4.09 5.82
CA ILE A 116 8.86 3.43 5.79
C ILE A 116 9.24 2.97 7.20
N ASN A 117 8.88 3.75 8.22
CA ASN A 117 9.23 3.48 9.61
C ASN A 117 8.32 2.43 10.28
N ASN A 118 7.73 1.53 9.49
CA ASN A 118 6.80 0.50 9.98
C ASN A 118 7.51 -0.77 10.50
N GLU A 119 8.83 -0.84 10.39
CA GLU A 119 9.63 -1.95 10.92
C GLU A 119 9.90 -1.81 12.43
N GLN A 120 9.98 -0.58 12.95
CA GLN A 120 10.34 -0.30 14.35
C GLN A 120 9.14 -0.19 15.29
N GLY A 121 7.92 -0.25 14.75
CA GLY A 121 6.70 0.00 15.50
C GLY A 121 6.57 1.49 15.89
N SER A 122 5.36 1.96 16.15
CA SER A 122 5.14 3.31 16.68
C SER A 122 3.99 3.33 17.68
N ILE A 123 4.17 4.04 18.80
CA ILE A 123 3.08 4.29 19.76
C ILE A 123 1.92 5.05 19.07
N TYR A 124 2.23 5.99 18.18
CA TYR A 124 1.21 6.69 17.39
C TYR A 124 0.38 5.75 16.51
N LYS A 125 0.99 4.67 15.98
CA LYS A 125 0.25 3.65 15.22
C LYS A 125 -0.62 2.78 16.10
N ILE A 126 -0.22 2.54 17.34
CA ILE A 126 -1.08 1.89 18.34
C ILE A 126 -2.32 2.76 18.60
N GLU A 127 -2.14 4.08 18.75
CA GLU A 127 -3.25 5.03 18.89
C GLU A 127 -4.15 5.05 17.65
N GLU A 128 -3.59 5.09 16.43
CA GLU A 128 -4.37 5.03 15.19
C GLU A 128 -5.15 3.70 15.05
N ILE A 129 -4.55 2.57 15.46
CA ILE A 129 -5.21 1.25 15.50
C ILE A 129 -6.39 1.27 16.49
N ILE A 130 -6.21 1.89 17.66
CA ILE A 130 -7.25 2.04 18.67
C ILE A 130 -8.38 2.93 18.11
N ASP A 131 -8.05 4.08 17.54
CA ASP A 131 -9.02 5.02 16.97
C ASP A 131 -9.81 4.41 15.81
N TRP A 132 -9.15 3.67 14.92
CA TRP A 132 -9.80 3.00 13.79
C TRP A 132 -10.81 1.94 14.24
N ILE A 133 -10.51 1.28 15.36
CA ILE A 133 -11.29 0.14 15.83
C ILE A 133 -12.34 0.55 16.87
N THR A 134 -12.20 1.72 17.49
CA THR A 134 -13.21 2.28 18.38
C THR A 134 -14.40 2.81 17.57
N PRO A 135 -15.66 2.51 17.96
CA PRO A 135 -16.06 1.63 19.05
C PRO A 135 -16.07 0.14 18.64
N ILE A 136 -15.62 -0.74 19.54
CA ILE A 136 -15.90 -2.18 19.48
C ILE A 136 -17.19 -2.44 20.25
N MET A 137 -18.28 -2.73 19.54
CA MET A 137 -19.54 -3.14 20.16
C MET A 137 -19.55 -4.66 20.42
N LEU A 138 -20.34 -5.11 21.41
CA LEU A 138 -20.52 -6.52 21.84
C LEU A 138 -20.75 -7.53 20.69
N HIS A 139 -21.25 -7.09 19.53
CA HIS A 139 -21.54 -7.93 18.37
C HIS A 139 -20.46 -7.88 17.25
N THR A 140 -19.29 -7.28 17.50
CA THR A 140 -18.23 -7.09 16.48
C THR A 140 -17.02 -8.02 16.68
N ARG A 141 -17.27 -9.32 16.87
CA ARG A 141 -16.23 -10.34 17.11
C ARG A 141 -15.10 -10.34 16.07
N GLU A 142 -15.44 -10.15 14.80
CA GLU A 142 -14.45 -10.10 13.70
C GLU A 142 -13.57 -8.85 13.80
N LYS A 143 -14.14 -7.72 14.25
CA LYS A 143 -13.43 -6.46 14.49
C LYS A 143 -12.47 -6.58 15.66
N LEU A 144 -12.88 -7.26 16.75
CA LEU A 144 -12.02 -7.57 17.89
C LEU A 144 -10.89 -8.54 17.52
N HIS A 145 -11.17 -9.54 16.67
CA HIS A 145 -10.13 -10.43 16.19
C HIS A 145 -9.09 -9.69 15.35
N LEU A 146 -9.55 -8.79 14.48
CA LEU A 146 -8.68 -7.95 13.67
C LEU A 146 -7.84 -7.02 14.55
N TYR A 147 -8.44 -6.40 15.57
CA TYR A 147 -7.74 -5.59 16.58
C TYR A 147 -6.59 -6.35 17.22
N ASN A 148 -6.83 -7.57 17.71
CA ASN A 148 -5.80 -8.38 18.36
C ASN A 148 -4.61 -8.59 17.43
N ILE A 149 -4.87 -8.95 16.17
CA ILE A 149 -3.82 -9.20 15.18
C ILE A 149 -3.00 -7.94 14.89
N VAL A 150 -3.67 -6.80 14.63
CA VAL A 150 -2.95 -5.58 14.24
C VAL A 150 -2.23 -4.93 15.43
N PHE A 151 -2.84 -4.97 16.61
CA PHE A 151 -2.28 -4.44 17.85
C PHE A 151 -1.06 -5.25 18.30
N GLU A 152 -1.18 -6.59 18.35
CA GLU A 152 -0.08 -7.48 18.73
C GLU A 152 1.09 -7.36 17.76
N ARG A 153 0.81 -7.24 16.46
CA ARG A 153 1.84 -7.03 15.43
C ARG A 153 2.60 -5.72 15.64
N GLU A 154 1.92 -4.64 16.02
CA GLU A 154 2.56 -3.34 16.22
C GLU A 154 3.33 -3.28 17.55
N VAL A 155 2.75 -3.83 18.63
CA VAL A 155 3.40 -3.96 19.94
C VAL A 155 4.66 -4.83 19.85
N SER A 156 4.61 -5.95 19.11
CA SER A 156 5.78 -6.83 18.94
C SER A 156 6.98 -6.11 18.33
N LYS A 157 6.76 -5.14 17.44
CA LYS A 157 7.84 -4.31 16.88
C LYS A 157 8.44 -3.39 17.94
N LEU A 158 7.60 -2.74 18.75
CA LEU A 158 8.04 -1.88 19.86
C LEU A 158 8.70 -2.64 21.02
N GLN A 159 8.52 -3.95 21.07
CA GLN A 159 9.14 -4.84 22.07
C GLN A 159 10.44 -5.48 21.58
N THR A 160 10.79 -5.29 20.31
CA THR A 160 12.08 -5.72 19.76
C THR A 160 13.21 -4.82 20.28
N GLU A 161 14.41 -5.35 20.51
CA GLU A 161 15.50 -4.59 21.13
C GLU A 161 16.01 -3.42 20.25
N PRO A 162 16.23 -2.23 20.83
CA PRO A 162 15.91 -1.84 22.21
C PRO A 162 14.40 -1.61 22.38
N SER A 163 13.81 -2.25 23.40
CA SER A 163 12.38 -2.16 23.67
C SER A 163 11.97 -0.72 23.97
N VAL A 164 10.97 -0.25 23.23
CA VAL A 164 10.38 1.10 23.32
C VAL A 164 9.13 1.11 24.19
N ILE A 165 8.44 -0.03 24.36
CA ILE A 165 7.25 -0.15 25.22
C ILE A 165 7.35 -1.36 26.16
N MET A 166 7.01 -1.14 27.44
CA MET A 166 6.87 -2.24 28.40
C MET A 166 5.55 -2.99 28.20
N ASN A 167 5.52 -4.29 28.49
CA ASN A 167 4.30 -5.10 28.50
C ASN A 167 3.16 -4.46 29.29
N ARG A 168 3.46 -3.82 30.44
CA ARG A 168 2.48 -3.13 31.27
C ARG A 168 1.74 -2.02 30.50
N ASP A 169 2.49 -1.21 29.77
CA ASP A 169 1.95 -0.04 29.08
C ASP A 169 1.18 -0.47 27.81
N ALA A 170 1.66 -1.52 27.12
CA ALA A 170 0.92 -2.14 26.03
C ALA A 170 -0.43 -2.72 26.49
N VAL A 171 -0.47 -3.41 27.63
CA VAL A 171 -1.73 -3.91 28.22
C VAL A 171 -2.66 -2.76 28.61
N HIS A 172 -2.12 -1.66 29.14
CA HIS A 172 -2.92 -0.49 29.47
C HIS A 172 -3.57 0.13 28.22
N MET A 173 -2.80 0.34 27.15
CA MET A 173 -3.30 0.83 25.86
C MET A 173 -4.37 -0.10 25.26
N TYR A 174 -4.18 -1.41 25.38
CA TYR A 174 -5.16 -2.41 24.93
C TYR A 174 -6.50 -2.30 25.67
N ILE A 175 -6.46 -2.04 26.98
CA ILE A 175 -7.66 -1.97 27.82
C ILE A 175 -8.40 -0.63 27.64
N MET A 176 -7.71 0.46 27.31
CA MET A 176 -8.35 1.77 27.07
C MET A 176 -9.45 1.71 26.00
N LEU A 177 -9.34 0.79 25.04
CA LEU A 177 -10.37 0.50 24.04
C LEU A 177 -11.75 0.17 24.65
N PHE A 178 -11.78 -0.39 25.86
CA PHE A 178 -12.99 -0.85 26.53
C PHE A 178 -13.45 0.10 27.65
N ALA A 179 -12.75 1.22 27.87
CA ALA A 179 -12.96 2.08 29.03
C ALA A 179 -14.00 3.21 28.81
N GLU A 180 -14.57 3.37 27.61
CA GLU A 180 -15.59 4.39 27.31
C GLU A 180 -17.05 3.94 27.54
N GLU A 181 -17.30 3.05 28.51
CA GLU A 181 -18.62 2.91 29.13
C GLU A 181 -18.50 2.98 30.66
N ALA A 182 -18.46 4.21 31.19
CA ALA A 182 -18.76 4.53 32.58
C ALA A 182 -19.51 5.87 32.67
#